data_AF-A0AAX2LW05-F1
#
_entry.id   AF-A0AAX2LW05-F1
#
_cell.length_a   1.000
_cell.length_b   1.000
_cell.length_c   1.000
_cell.angle_alpha   90.00
_cell.angle_beta   90.00
_cell.angle_gamma   90.00
#
_symmetry.space_group_name_H-M   'P 1'
#
loop_
_entity.id
_entity.type
_entity.pdbx_description
1 polymer ?
#
loop_
_entity_poly.entity_id
_entity_poly.type
_entity_poly.pdbx_seq_one_letter_code
_entity_poly.pdbx_strand_id
1 'polypeptide(L)'
;MSNKLLKDRMKWFNPENEEMAEWLRSYAKRHDWIGNYSRKEEDNNNIIKYESNVEFARNFLGSWTNKYSINDDDKYKVNLLKSAWRSHTKREQTSTFLLTKNAQKALSYLSKRLDMPKAKIVNALLVEAIHKIKKNKNKKFEAYLQTPNFEKETTSVEKLFTALTNIDEMRIELDILKEECARLQKENEELISQKKHSNI
;
A
#
# COMPACT_ATOMS: atom_id res chain seq x y z
N MET A 1 5.32 2.40 42.49
CA MET A 1 4.83 2.99 41.23
C MET A 1 3.42 2.46 40.97
N SER A 2 2.40 3.30 40.84
CA SER A 2 1.04 2.78 40.57
C SER A 2 1.00 2.18 39.17
N ASN A 3 0.55 0.93 39.07
CA ASN A 3 0.34 0.28 37.78
C ASN A 3 -0.85 0.96 37.11
N LYS A 4 -0.58 1.89 36.19
CA LYS A 4 -1.63 2.50 35.34
C LYS A 4 -2.43 1.40 34.67
N LEU A 5 -3.76 1.45 34.82
CA LEU A 5 -4.70 0.54 34.20
C LEU A 5 -4.62 0.62 32.67
N LEU A 6 -5.05 -0.42 31.96
CA LEU A 6 -5.07 -0.43 30.49
C LEU A 6 -5.96 0.68 29.94
N LYS A 7 -7.08 0.95 30.62
CA LYS A 7 -7.98 2.07 30.32
C LYS A 7 -7.24 3.42 30.31
N ASP A 8 -6.36 3.66 31.29
CA ASP A 8 -5.54 4.89 31.32
C ASP A 8 -4.51 4.96 30.19
N ARG A 9 -3.92 3.81 29.84
CA ARG A 9 -2.92 3.71 28.77
C ARG A 9 -3.55 3.87 27.39
N MET A 10 -4.83 3.54 27.24
CA MET A 10 -5.59 3.63 26.00
C MET A 10 -6.36 4.95 25.82
N LYS A 11 -6.24 5.94 26.72
CA LYS A 11 -6.90 7.26 26.61
C LYS A 11 -6.64 8.03 25.31
N TRP A 12 -5.59 7.67 24.57
CA TRP A 12 -5.28 8.28 23.27
C TRP A 12 -6.14 7.72 22.13
N PHE A 13 -6.81 6.58 22.33
CA PHE A 13 -7.63 5.90 21.34
C PHE A 13 -9.10 6.29 21.54
N ASN A 14 -9.72 6.84 20.49
CA ASN A 14 -11.13 7.19 20.48
C ASN A 14 -11.89 6.29 19.49
N PRO A 15 -12.73 5.34 19.96
CA PRO A 15 -13.48 4.46 19.07
C PRO A 15 -14.55 5.19 18.26
N GLU A 16 -14.97 6.39 18.67
CA GLU A 16 -15.94 7.22 17.95
C GLU A 16 -15.33 7.97 16.77
N ASN A 17 -14.01 8.02 16.67
CA ASN A 17 -13.34 8.59 15.51
C ASN A 17 -13.37 7.55 14.38
N GLU A 18 -14.14 7.82 13.33
CA GLU A 18 -14.34 6.89 12.21
C GLU A 18 -13.03 6.49 11.52
N GLU A 19 -12.11 7.44 11.29
CA GLU A 19 -10.80 7.17 10.68
C GLU A 19 -9.97 6.21 11.54
N MET A 20 -9.95 6.45 12.86
CA MET A 20 -9.23 5.60 13.80
C MET A 20 -9.88 4.21 13.92
N ALA A 21 -11.20 4.13 13.86
CA ALA A 21 -11.95 2.89 13.90
C ALA A 21 -11.74 2.05 12.63
N GLU A 22 -11.79 2.69 11.45
CA GLU A 22 -11.48 2.06 10.16
C GLU A 22 -10.04 1.59 10.10
N TRP A 23 -9.10 2.43 10.55
CA TRP A 23 -7.70 2.09 10.67
C TRP A 23 -7.52 0.86 11.54
N LEU A 24 -8.13 0.81 12.73
CA LEU A 24 -8.00 -0.31 13.65
C LEU A 24 -8.52 -1.59 13.00
N ARG A 25 -9.68 -1.55 12.34
CA ARG A 25 -10.24 -2.72 11.64
C ARG A 25 -9.34 -3.22 10.51
N SER A 26 -8.74 -2.31 9.76
CA SER A 26 -7.76 -2.65 8.72
C SER A 26 -6.46 -3.19 9.30
N TYR A 27 -6.00 -2.64 10.41
CA TYR A 27 -4.82 -3.08 11.14
C TYR A 27 -5.02 -4.49 11.72
N ALA A 28 -6.22 -4.79 12.24
CA ALA A 28 -6.59 -6.09 12.80
C ALA A 28 -6.46 -7.26 11.81
N LYS A 29 -6.63 -7.03 10.50
CA LYS A 29 -6.47 -8.07 9.45
C LYS A 29 -5.09 -8.74 9.46
N ARG A 30 -4.08 -8.10 10.04
CA ARG A 30 -2.69 -8.60 10.14
C ARG A 30 -2.27 -8.90 11.58
N HIS A 31 -3.18 -8.76 12.53
CA HIS A 31 -2.89 -8.80 13.97
C HIS A 31 -4.01 -9.52 14.72
N ASP A 32 -3.94 -10.86 14.74
CA ASP A 32 -4.96 -11.76 15.28
C ASP A 32 -5.39 -11.44 16.71
N TRP A 33 -4.45 -10.96 17.54
CA TRP A 33 -4.72 -10.58 18.92
C TRP A 33 -5.75 -9.45 19.04
N ILE A 34 -5.84 -8.55 18.06
CA ILE A 34 -6.86 -7.49 18.02
C ILE A 34 -8.23 -8.12 17.74
N GLY A 35 -8.29 -9.06 16.80
CA GLY A 35 -9.49 -9.84 16.50
C GLY A 35 -10.00 -10.55 17.75
N ASN A 36 -9.13 -11.19 18.52
CA ASN A 36 -9.50 -11.91 19.74
C ASN A 36 -10.18 -11.03 20.79
N TYR A 37 -9.71 -9.79 21.00
CA TYR A 37 -10.38 -8.84 21.90
C TYR A 37 -11.61 -8.20 21.30
N SER A 38 -11.73 -8.18 19.98
CA SER A 38 -12.89 -7.59 19.33
C SER A 38 -14.08 -8.55 19.35
N ARG A 39 -13.86 -9.89 19.33
CA ARG A 39 -14.90 -10.92 19.21
C ARG A 39 -16.02 -10.68 20.23
N LYS A 40 -17.25 -10.67 19.74
CA LYS A 40 -18.44 -10.84 20.57
C LYS A 40 -18.56 -12.34 20.91
N GLU A 41 -18.75 -12.67 22.19
CA GLU A 41 -19.08 -14.03 22.61
C GLU A 41 -20.52 -14.35 22.22
N GLU A 42 -20.72 -15.36 21.39
CA GLU A 42 -21.99 -16.09 21.29
C GLU A 42 -21.72 -17.57 20.99
N ASP A 43 -22.49 -18.45 21.64
CA ASP A 43 -22.28 -19.88 21.84
C ASP A 43 -22.22 -20.78 20.57
N ASN A 44 -22.28 -20.23 19.36
CA ASN A 44 -22.57 -21.02 18.15
C ASN A 44 -21.66 -20.76 16.94
N ASN A 45 -20.34 -20.60 17.14
CA ASN A 45 -19.30 -20.66 16.09
C ASN A 45 -19.50 -19.76 14.84
N ASN A 46 -20.44 -18.82 14.84
CA ASN A 46 -20.70 -17.92 13.72
C ASN A 46 -19.83 -16.67 13.86
N ILE A 47 -19.02 -16.38 12.84
CA ILE A 47 -18.19 -15.18 12.77
C ILE A 47 -19.13 -13.97 12.65
N ILE A 48 -19.26 -13.21 13.74
CA ILE A 48 -20.06 -11.99 13.74
C ILE A 48 -19.42 -10.96 12.81
N LYS A 49 -20.18 -10.52 11.81
CA LYS A 49 -19.87 -9.29 11.07
C LYS A 49 -20.31 -8.11 11.93
N TYR A 50 -19.36 -7.32 12.42
CA TYR A 50 -19.68 -6.02 13.03
C TYR A 50 -20.43 -5.16 12.01
N GLU A 51 -21.47 -4.47 12.48
CA GLU A 51 -22.30 -3.60 11.66
C GLU A 51 -21.54 -2.33 11.26
N SER A 52 -20.56 -1.92 12.07
CA SER A 52 -19.70 -0.76 11.77
C SER A 52 -18.26 -0.89 12.28
N ASN A 53 -17.37 -0.06 11.74
CA ASN A 53 -15.99 0.07 12.22
C ASN A 53 -15.93 0.59 13.68
N VAL A 54 -16.82 1.52 14.02
CA VAL A 54 -16.94 2.09 15.37
C VAL A 54 -17.33 1.02 16.38
N GLU A 55 -18.30 0.17 16.03
CA GLU A 55 -18.72 -0.94 16.89
C GLU A 55 -17.58 -1.95 17.14
N PHE A 56 -16.83 -2.30 16.10
CA PHE A 56 -15.61 -3.10 16.22
C PHE A 56 -14.62 -2.47 17.21
N ALA A 57 -14.35 -1.18 17.06
CA ALA A 57 -13.40 -0.44 17.90
C ALA A 57 -13.87 -0.31 19.36
N ARG A 58 -15.17 -0.10 19.60
CA ARG A 58 -15.77 -0.09 20.94
C ARG A 58 -15.62 -1.44 21.64
N ASN A 59 -15.96 -2.54 20.95
CA ASN A 59 -15.83 -3.88 21.50
C ASN A 59 -14.38 -4.21 21.83
N PHE A 60 -13.45 -3.93 20.91
CA PHE A 60 -12.02 -4.07 21.16
C PHE A 60 -11.57 -3.34 22.43
N LEU A 61 -11.92 -2.05 22.54
CA LEU A 61 -11.52 -1.22 23.66
C LEU A 61 -12.14 -1.72 24.98
N GLY A 62 -13.43 -2.06 24.96
CA GLY A 62 -14.16 -2.57 26.11
C GLY A 62 -13.57 -3.88 26.62
N SER A 63 -13.49 -4.90 25.77
CA SER A 63 -13.01 -6.23 26.15
C SER A 63 -11.55 -6.21 26.62
N TRP A 64 -10.68 -5.46 25.94
CA TRP A 64 -9.26 -5.46 26.30
C TRP A 64 -8.96 -4.62 27.55
N THR A 65 -9.61 -3.45 27.71
CA THR A 65 -9.32 -2.56 28.86
C THR A 65 -9.98 -3.00 30.16
N ASN A 66 -10.96 -3.91 30.11
CA ASN A 66 -11.60 -4.52 31.28
C ASN A 66 -10.79 -5.66 31.92
N LYS A 67 -9.61 -5.99 31.40
CA LYS A 67 -8.74 -7.03 31.94
C LYS A 67 -8.27 -6.69 33.37
N TYR A 68 -8.48 -7.62 34.30
CA TYR A 68 -8.13 -7.46 35.73
C TYR A 68 -6.62 -7.40 36.02
N SER A 69 -5.80 -8.03 35.18
CA SER A 69 -4.34 -8.05 35.34
C SER A 69 -3.62 -7.63 34.08
N ILE A 70 -2.60 -6.77 34.23
CA ILE A 70 -1.83 -6.20 33.12
C ILE A 70 -0.44 -6.79 33.17
N ASN A 71 -0.05 -7.49 32.10
CA ASN A 71 1.30 -8.02 31.93
C ASN A 71 2.15 -7.11 31.01
N ASP A 72 3.42 -7.46 30.81
CA ASP A 72 4.32 -6.67 29.95
C ASP A 72 3.96 -6.77 28.46
N ASP A 73 3.34 -7.86 28.03
CA ASP A 73 2.83 -8.02 26.66
C ASP A 73 1.67 -7.04 26.37
N ASP A 74 0.77 -6.82 27.34
CA ASP A 74 -0.28 -5.80 27.21
C ASP A 74 0.32 -4.40 27.06
N LYS A 75 1.35 -4.06 27.86
CA LYS A 75 2.05 -2.78 27.77
C LYS A 75 2.73 -2.62 26.41
N TYR A 76 3.36 -3.68 25.93
CA TYR A 76 3.99 -3.72 24.61
C TYR A 76 2.97 -3.49 23.49
N LYS A 77 1.85 -4.22 23.50
CA LYS A 77 0.77 -4.10 22.51
C LYS A 77 0.14 -2.70 22.47
N VAL A 78 -0.03 -2.04 23.61
CA VAL A 78 -0.50 -0.64 23.65
C VAL A 78 0.50 0.28 22.96
N ASN A 79 1.80 0.14 23.26
CA ASN A 79 2.84 0.96 22.64
C ASN A 79 2.94 0.71 21.13
N LEU A 80 2.81 -0.56 20.72
CA LEU A 80 2.79 -0.95 19.31
C LEU A 80 1.63 -0.28 18.56
N LEU A 81 0.40 -0.39 19.08
CA LEU A 81 -0.78 0.27 18.51
C LEU A 81 -0.58 1.79 18.40
N LYS A 82 -0.11 2.42 19.48
CA LYS A 82 0.11 3.87 19.51
C LYS A 82 1.16 4.32 18.49
N SER A 83 2.22 3.54 18.32
CA SER A 83 3.27 3.79 17.32
C SER A 83 2.72 3.62 15.90
N ALA A 84 1.98 2.54 15.66
CA ALA A 84 1.36 2.26 14.37
C ALA A 84 0.36 3.36 13.96
N TRP A 85 -0.48 3.84 14.89
CA TRP A 85 -1.40 4.96 14.64
C TRP A 85 -0.65 6.26 14.32
N ARG A 86 0.41 6.58 15.08
CA ARG A 86 1.27 7.75 14.79
C ARG A 86 1.94 7.66 13.43
N SER A 87 2.32 6.46 13.00
CA SER A 87 2.88 6.23 11.67
C SER A 87 1.81 6.37 10.58
N HIS A 88 0.58 5.94 10.85
CA HIS A 88 -0.55 6.06 9.92
C HIS A 88 -0.91 7.51 9.66
N THR A 89 -1.09 8.30 10.72
CA THR A 89 -1.44 9.73 10.64
C THR A 89 -0.36 10.61 10.04
N LYS A 90 0.91 10.17 10.04
CA LYS A 90 2.03 10.92 9.46
C LYS A 90 2.38 10.53 8.02
N ARG A 91 1.63 9.60 7.40
CA ARG A 91 1.99 9.05 6.08
C ARG A 91 2.05 10.11 4.97
N GLU A 92 1.23 11.14 5.06
CA GLU A 92 1.26 12.27 4.11
C GLU A 92 2.53 13.11 4.20
N GLN A 93 3.28 13.05 5.32
CA GLN A 93 4.47 13.87 5.55
C GLN A 93 5.78 13.19 5.13
N THR A 94 5.75 11.92 4.73
CA THR A 94 6.97 11.16 4.41
C THR A 94 6.89 10.54 3.02
N SER A 95 7.50 11.20 2.03
CA SER A 95 7.72 10.61 0.71
C SER A 95 8.87 9.60 0.76
N THR A 96 8.62 8.38 0.27
CA THR A 96 9.66 7.35 0.15
C THR A 96 10.22 7.36 -1.26
N PHE A 97 11.51 7.64 -1.40
CA PHE A 97 12.21 7.63 -2.69
C PHE A 97 13.05 6.36 -2.84
N LEU A 98 12.92 5.69 -3.98
CA LEU A 98 13.78 4.59 -4.35
C LEU A 98 15.12 5.13 -4.85
N LEU A 99 16.21 4.70 -4.21
CA LEU A 99 17.57 5.04 -4.59
C LEU A 99 18.31 3.81 -5.10
N THR A 100 19.21 3.99 -6.06
CA THR A 100 20.13 2.93 -6.49
C THR A 100 21.03 2.49 -5.33
N LYS A 101 21.54 1.24 -5.36
CA LYS A 101 22.41 0.71 -4.30
C LYS A 101 23.63 1.61 -4.03
N ASN A 102 24.22 2.19 -5.07
CA ASN A 102 25.36 3.10 -4.95
C ASN A 102 24.97 4.43 -4.29
N ALA A 103 23.82 5.02 -4.67
CA ALA A 103 23.31 6.24 -4.05
C ALA A 103 22.99 6.01 -2.56
N GLN A 104 22.40 4.86 -2.21
CA GLN A 104 22.14 4.49 -0.82
C GLN A 104 23.44 4.37 0.01
N LYS A 105 24.47 3.73 -0.54
CA LYS A 105 25.80 3.62 0.10
C LYS A 105 26.43 4.98 0.31
N ALA A 106 26.46 5.83 -0.72
CA ALA A 106 27.01 7.17 -0.65
C ALA A 106 26.28 8.05 0.38
N LEU A 107 24.95 8.05 0.37
CA LEU A 107 24.14 8.81 1.32
C LEU A 107 24.33 8.31 2.76
N SER A 108 24.45 7.00 2.94
CA SER A 108 24.72 6.42 4.27
C SER A 108 26.12 6.76 4.78
N TYR A 109 27.13 6.77 3.90
CA TYR A 109 28.47 7.22 4.23
C TYR A 109 28.49 8.70 4.66
N LEU A 110 27.84 9.59 3.89
CA LEU A 110 27.74 11.01 4.22
C LEU A 110 27.00 11.25 5.53
N SER A 111 25.90 10.52 5.77
CA SER A 111 25.13 10.58 7.02
C SER A 111 25.96 10.25 8.24
N LYS A 112 26.78 9.19 8.16
CA LYS A 112 27.69 8.83 9.25
C LYS A 112 28.82 9.84 9.43
N ARG A 113 29.43 10.30 8.33
CA ARG A 113 30.59 11.21 8.39
C ARG A 113 30.23 12.58 8.96
N LEU A 114 29.05 13.09 8.63
CA LEU A 114 28.59 14.43 9.03
C LEU A 114 27.76 14.43 10.31
N ASP A 115 27.44 13.25 10.86
CA ASP A 115 26.49 13.07 11.97
C ASP A 115 25.15 13.79 11.72
N MET A 116 24.60 13.59 10.53
CA MET A 116 23.35 14.24 10.11
C MET A 116 22.36 13.23 9.53
N PRO A 117 21.04 13.44 9.76
CA PRO A 117 20.00 12.65 9.09
C PRO A 117 20.11 12.74 7.56
N LYS A 118 19.91 11.61 6.89
CA LYS A 118 19.94 11.49 5.42
C LYS A 118 19.11 12.56 4.71
N ALA A 119 17.91 12.87 5.22
CA ALA A 119 17.04 13.90 4.67
C ALA A 119 17.66 15.30 4.69
N LYS A 120 18.35 15.68 5.78
CA LYS A 120 19.06 16.97 5.87
C LYS A 120 20.19 17.05 4.86
N ILE A 121 20.92 15.96 4.66
CA ILE A 121 22.00 15.89 3.66
C ILE A 121 21.47 16.05 2.25
N VAL A 122 20.37 15.36 1.90
CA VAL A 122 19.73 15.51 0.58
C VAL A 122 19.31 16.96 0.36
N ASN A 123 18.66 17.60 1.34
CA ASN A 123 18.28 19.01 1.22
C ASN A 123 19.49 19.94 1.04
N ALA A 124 20.56 19.74 1.80
CA ALA A 124 21.79 20.52 1.65
C ALA A 124 22.42 20.34 0.26
N LEU A 125 22.47 19.11 -0.25
CA LEU A 125 22.98 18.83 -1.60
C LEU A 125 22.11 19.45 -2.69
N LEU A 126 20.78 19.46 -2.53
CA LEU A 126 19.86 20.11 -3.46
C LEU A 126 20.07 21.63 -3.50
N VAL A 127 20.21 22.27 -2.33
CA VAL A 127 20.49 23.72 -2.25
C VAL A 127 21.82 24.04 -2.93
N GLU A 128 22.87 23.27 -2.64
CA GLU A 128 24.18 23.46 -3.27
C GLU A 128 24.14 23.23 -4.78
N ALA A 129 23.40 22.20 -5.23
CA ALA A 129 23.21 21.94 -6.66
C ALA A 129 22.50 23.12 -7.35
N ILE A 130 21.42 23.64 -6.78
CA ILE A 130 20.71 24.83 -7.29
C ILE A 130 21.65 26.03 -7.34
N HIS A 131 22.46 26.25 -6.30
CA HIS A 131 23.43 27.34 -6.27
C HIS A 131 24.45 27.21 -7.41
N LYS A 132 25.01 26.01 -7.63
CA LYS A 132 25.93 25.74 -8.74
C LYS A 132 25.28 25.90 -10.12
N ILE A 133 24.01 25.50 -10.26
CA ILE A 133 23.22 25.69 -11.47
C ILE A 133 23.06 27.18 -11.77
N LYS A 134 22.62 27.98 -10.80
CA LYS A 134 22.43 29.44 -10.96
C LYS A 134 23.73 30.18 -11.27
N LYS A 135 24.86 29.67 -10.77
CA LYS A 135 26.20 30.24 -11.03
C LYS A 135 26.75 29.83 -12.41
N ASN A 136 26.10 28.89 -13.11
CA ASN A 136 26.52 28.45 -14.43
C ASN A 136 26.14 29.51 -15.49
N LYS A 137 27.11 29.97 -16.30
CA LYS A 137 26.87 30.94 -17.38
C LYS A 137 26.06 30.35 -18.55
N ASN A 138 25.87 29.02 -18.59
CA ASN A 138 25.13 28.35 -19.64
C ASN A 138 23.61 28.46 -19.42
N LYS A 139 23.03 29.55 -19.94
CA LYS A 139 21.58 29.81 -19.87
C LYS A 139 20.71 28.70 -20.48
N LYS A 140 21.21 27.91 -21.44
CA LYS A 140 20.49 26.74 -21.98
C LYS A 140 20.35 25.64 -20.94
N PHE A 141 21.40 25.38 -20.16
CA PHE A 141 21.38 24.38 -19.09
C PHE A 141 20.45 24.78 -17.94
N GLU A 142 20.43 26.06 -17.56
CA GLU A 142 19.49 26.60 -16.59
C GLU A 142 18.03 26.48 -17.07
N ALA A 143 17.76 26.79 -18.34
CA ALA A 143 16.44 26.62 -18.94
C ALA A 143 15.96 25.15 -18.89
N TYR A 144 16.82 24.18 -19.21
CA TYR A 144 16.49 22.74 -19.13
C TYR A 144 16.22 22.21 -17.71
N LEU A 145 16.66 22.92 -16.68
CA LEU A 145 16.43 22.54 -15.28
C LEU A 145 15.20 23.23 -14.68
N GLN A 146 14.84 24.42 -15.18
CA GLN A 146 13.65 25.16 -14.74
C GLN A 146 12.37 24.72 -15.46
N THR A 147 12.46 24.15 -16.66
CA THR A 147 11.38 23.37 -17.24
C THR A 147 11.58 21.91 -16.87
N PRO A 148 10.91 21.39 -15.83
CA PRO A 148 10.82 19.94 -15.70
C PRO A 148 10.18 19.45 -17.01
N ASN A 149 10.97 18.71 -17.80
CA ASN A 149 10.58 18.27 -19.13
C ASN A 149 9.63 17.07 -19.02
N PHE A 150 8.52 17.28 -18.30
CA PHE A 150 7.45 16.30 -18.12
C PHE A 150 6.83 15.92 -19.46
N GLU A 151 6.90 16.78 -20.48
CA GLU A 151 6.36 16.50 -21.81
C GLU A 151 7.04 15.30 -22.47
N LYS A 152 8.35 15.10 -22.29
CA LYS A 152 9.03 13.92 -22.84
C LYS A 152 8.64 12.63 -22.13
N GLU A 153 8.39 12.69 -20.83
CA GLU A 153 7.97 11.54 -20.03
C GLU A 153 6.49 11.22 -20.22
N THR A 154 5.60 12.22 -20.33
CA THR A 154 4.19 12.02 -20.71
C THR A 154 4.09 11.43 -22.10
N THR A 155 4.87 11.90 -23.09
CA THR A 155 4.86 11.30 -24.43
C THR A 155 5.34 9.82 -24.41
N SER A 156 6.31 9.48 -23.55
CA SER A 156 6.78 8.09 -23.40
C SER A 156 5.76 7.22 -22.67
N VAL A 157 5.09 7.74 -21.64
CA VAL A 157 4.04 7.05 -20.88
C VAL A 157 2.77 6.89 -21.72
N GLU A 158 2.37 7.90 -22.48
CA GLU A 158 1.27 7.85 -23.44
C GLU A 158 1.54 6.80 -24.53
N LYS A 159 2.76 6.74 -25.08
CA LYS A 159 3.15 5.67 -26.01
C LYS A 159 3.07 4.27 -25.39
N LEU A 160 3.48 4.13 -24.12
CA LEU A 160 3.35 2.87 -23.40
C LEU A 160 1.88 2.51 -23.13
N PHE A 161 1.04 3.49 -22.79
CA PHE A 161 -0.41 3.30 -22.65
C PHE A 161 -1.05 2.90 -23.97
N THR A 162 -0.69 3.54 -25.08
CA THR A 162 -1.23 3.20 -26.40
C THR A 162 -0.81 1.78 -26.81
N ALA A 163 0.44 1.40 -26.51
CA ALA A 163 0.93 0.05 -26.74
C ALA A 163 0.22 -1.00 -25.85
N LEU A 164 -0.09 -0.65 -24.60
CA LEU A 164 -0.87 -1.49 -23.69
C LEU A 164 -2.32 -1.67 -24.16
N THR A 165 -2.99 -0.60 -24.57
CA THR A 165 -4.35 -0.68 -25.12
C THR A 165 -4.41 -1.57 -26.37
N ASN A 166 -3.40 -1.48 -27.23
CA ASN A 166 -3.30 -2.32 -28.43
C ASN A 166 -3.08 -3.82 -28.07
N ILE A 167 -2.40 -4.13 -26.96
CA ILE A 167 -2.26 -5.51 -26.48
C ILE A 167 -3.61 -6.08 -26.02
N ASP A 168 -4.44 -5.29 -25.35
CA ASP A 168 -5.78 -5.73 -24.93
C ASP A 168 -6.69 -5.97 -26.14
N GLU A 169 -6.61 -5.12 -27.17
CA GLU A 169 -7.31 -5.31 -28.45
C GLU A 169 -6.86 -6.60 -29.16
N MET A 170 -5.55 -6.83 -29.27
CA MET A 170 -5.00 -8.08 -29.83
C MET A 170 -5.41 -9.31 -29.03
N ARG A 171 -5.59 -9.20 -27.71
CA ARG A 171 -6.03 -10.31 -26.85
C ARG A 171 -7.49 -10.65 -27.10
N ILE A 172 -8.35 -9.64 -27.28
CA ILE A 172 -9.76 -9.83 -27.66
C ILE A 172 -9.84 -10.52 -29.03
N GLU A 173 -9.08 -10.06 -30.02
CA GLU A 173 -9.04 -10.70 -31.34
C GLU A 173 -8.57 -12.16 -31.27
N LEU A 174 -7.58 -12.45 -30.43
CA LEU A 174 -7.05 -13.80 -30.23
C LEU A 174 -8.08 -14.73 -29.58
N ASP A 175 -8.89 -14.23 -28.64
CA ASP A 175 -9.97 -15.00 -28.03
C ASP A 175 -11.12 -15.24 -29.04
N ILE A 176 -11.47 -14.25 -29.87
CA ILE A 176 -12.43 -14.43 -30.99
C ILE A 176 -11.91 -15.49 -31.96
N LEU A 177 -10.64 -15.44 -32.35
CA LEU A 177 -10.05 -16.42 -33.27
C LEU A 177 -10.06 -17.84 -32.69
N LYS A 178 -9.82 -17.97 -31.38
CA LYS A 178 -9.88 -19.26 -30.69
C LYS A 178 -11.29 -19.84 -30.69
N GLU A 179 -12.31 -19.01 -30.44
CA GLU A 179 -13.71 -19.43 -30.50
C GLU A 179 -14.09 -19.86 -31.92
N GLU A 180 -13.64 -19.13 -32.94
CA GLU A 180 -13.90 -19.46 -34.33
C GLU A 180 -13.17 -20.75 -34.76
N CYS A 181 -11.91 -20.95 -34.35
CA CYS A 181 -11.20 -22.21 -34.57
C CYS A 181 -11.92 -23.39 -33.89
N ALA A 182 -12.42 -23.23 -32.67
CA ALA A 182 -13.17 -24.28 -31.98
C ALA A 182 -14.49 -24.61 -32.69
N ARG A 183 -15.20 -23.59 -33.19
CA ARG A 183 -16.42 -23.78 -33.99
C ARG A 183 -16.14 -24.55 -35.27
N LEU A 184 -15.11 -24.14 -36.03
CA LEU A 184 -14.74 -24.80 -37.29
C LEU A 184 -14.26 -26.24 -37.07
N GLN A 185 -13.54 -26.52 -35.98
CA GLN A 185 -13.17 -27.89 -35.62
C GLN A 185 -14.40 -28.77 -35.39
N LYS A 186 -15.38 -28.28 -34.63
CA LYS A 186 -16.62 -29.00 -34.36
C LYS A 186 -17.43 -29.23 -35.64
N GLU A 187 -17.57 -28.22 -36.49
CA GLU A 187 -18.26 -28.34 -37.78
C GLU A 187 -17.56 -29.35 -38.71
N ASN A 188 -16.23 -29.36 -38.73
CA ASN A 188 -15.46 -30.31 -39.53
C ASN A 188 -15.60 -31.75 -38.98
N GLU A 189 -15.63 -31.95 -37.67
CA GLU A 189 -15.90 -33.25 -37.04
C GLU A 189 -17.32 -33.76 -37.34
N GLU A 190 -18.32 -32.87 -37.34
CA GLU A 190 -19.70 -33.18 -37.71
C GLU A 190 -19.80 -33.54 -39.20
N LEU A 191 -19.15 -32.81 -40.10
CA LEU A 191 -19.10 -33.11 -41.54
C LEU A 191 -18.38 -34.44 -41.82
N ILE A 192 -17.27 -34.72 -41.12
CA ILE A 192 -16.56 -36.02 -41.23
C ILE A 192 -17.48 -37.15 -40.77
N SER A 193 -18.26 -36.94 -39.71
CA SER A 193 -19.21 -37.94 -39.19
C SER A 193 -20.37 -38.18 -40.16
N GLN A 194 -20.94 -37.12 -40.74
CA GLN A 194 -21.98 -37.21 -41.77
C GLN A 194 -21.48 -37.92 -43.03
N LYS A 195 -20.27 -37.58 -43.51
CA LYS A 195 -19.66 -38.23 -44.67
C LYS A 195 -19.38 -39.72 -44.46
N LYS A 196 -19.08 -40.14 -43.23
CA LYS A 196 -19.00 -41.57 -42.86
C LYS A 196 -20.36 -42.27 -42.89
N HIS A 197 -21.45 -41.56 -42.60
CA HIS A 197 -22.81 -42.11 -42.61
C HIS A 197 -23.45 -42.12 -44.00
N SER A 198 -23.00 -41.27 -44.94
CA SER A 198 -23.49 -41.23 -46.33
C SER A 198 -22.75 -42.18 -47.30
N ASN A 199 -21.69 -42.85 -46.86
CA ASN A 199 -20.90 -43.80 -47.65
C ASN A 199 -21.25 -45.29 -47.35
N ILE A 200 -22.48 -45.55 -46.89
CA ILE A 200 -23.07 -46.91 -46.79
C ILE A 200 -24.10 -47.07 -47.91
#